data_AF-A0A1V3BZ64-F1
#
_entry.id   AF-A0A1V3BZ64-F1
#
_cell.length_a   1.000
_cell.length_b   1.000
_cell.length_c   1.000
_cell.angle_alpha   90.00
_cell.angle_beta   90.00
_cell.angle_gamma   90.00
#
_symmetry.space_group_name_H-M   'P 1'
#
loop_
_entity.id
_entity.type
_entity.pdbx_description
1 polymer ?
#
loop_
_entity_poly.entity_id
_entity_poly.type
_entity_poly.pdbx_seq_one_letter_code
_entity_poly.pdbx_strand_id
1 'polypeptide(L)' 'MSKNNNNLGLGLALGVCLGTTFGALTDNLAVGVALGISLGLALGMTTGKRNGRRSGDQGE' A
#
# COMPACT_ATOMS: atom_id res chain seq x y z
N MET A 1 1.02 14.74 21.19
CA MET A 1 1.48 14.37 19.84
C MET A 1 0.42 13.49 19.19
N SER A 2 -0.34 14.03 18.23
CA SER A 2 -1.51 13.37 17.64
C SER A 2 -1.13 12.04 16.98
N LYS A 3 -1.77 10.96 17.43
CA LYS A 3 -1.65 9.63 16.83
C LYS A 3 -2.44 9.62 15.52
N ASN A 4 -1.81 10.16 14.48
CA ASN A 4 -2.39 10.23 13.14
C ASN A 4 -2.59 8.81 12.61
N ASN A 5 -3.84 8.46 12.33
CA ASN A 5 -4.31 7.12 11.99
C ASN A 5 -3.96 6.82 10.52
N ASN A 6 -2.67 6.85 10.18
CA ASN A 6 -2.14 6.70 8.82
C ASN A 6 -2.07 5.23 8.42
N ASN A 7 -3.14 4.49 8.68
CA ASN A 7 -3.20 3.05 8.46
C ASN A 7 -3.12 2.71 6.95
N LEU A 8 -3.65 3.60 6.10
CA LEU A 8 -3.53 3.51 4.65
C LEU A 8 -2.10 3.75 4.15
N GLY A 9 -1.48 4.85 4.59
CA GLY A 9 -0.10 5.19 4.19
C GLY A 9 0.91 4.13 4.65
N LEU A 10 0.69 3.56 5.85
CA LEU A 10 1.51 2.47 6.36
C LEU A 10 1.33 1.19 5.53
N GLY A 11 0.08 0.82 5.21
CA GLY A 11 -0.20 -0.35 4.36
C GLY A 11 0.43 -0.22 2.98
N LEU A 12 0.32 0.95 2.36
CA LEU A 12 0.89 1.23 1.04
C LEU A 12 2.42 1.25 1.05
N ALA A 13 3.04 1.86 2.06
CA ALA A 13 4.50 1.86 2.21
C ALA A 13 5.07 0.44 2.40
N LEU A 14 4.41 -0.38 3.22
CA LEU A 14 4.78 -1.79 3.40
C LEU A 14 4.58 -2.60 2.12
N GLY A 15 3.44 -2.43 1.45
CA GLY A 15 3.15 -3.09 0.20
C GLY A 15 4.16 -2.78 -0.90
N VAL A 16 4.52 -1.50 -1.09
CA VAL A 16 5.50 -1.07 -2.09
C VAL A 16 6.90 -1.59 -1.75
N CYS A 17 7.34 -1.51 -0.50
CA CYS A 17 8.66 -1.99 -0.08
C CYS A 17 8.81 -3.51 -0.32
N LEU A 18 7.81 -4.29 0.10
CA LEU A 18 7.79 -5.74 -0.10
C LEU A 18 7.66 -6.09 -1.58
N GLY A 19 6.76 -5.44 -2.31
CA GLY A 19 6.55 -5.66 -3.74
C GLY A 19 7.78 -5.35 -4.58
N THR A 20 8.46 -4.25 -4.30
CA THR A 20 9.70 -3.87 -5.02
C THR A 20 10.81 -4.88 -4.73
N THR A 21 10.97 -5.32 -3.48
CA THR A 21 11.94 -6.36 -3.10
C THR A 21 11.64 -7.67 -3.81
N PHE A 22 10.38 -8.11 -3.82
CA PHE A 22 9.97 -9.34 -4.50
C PHE A 22 10.13 -9.25 -6.02
N GLY A 23 9.78 -8.11 -6.60
CA GLY A 23 9.93 -7.84 -8.03
C GLY A 23 11.40 -7.85 -8.45
N ALA A 24 12.29 -7.28 -7.64
CA ALA A 24 13.73 -7.33 -7.86
C ALA A 24 14.28 -8.76 -7.78
N LEU A 25 13.77 -9.60 -6.87
CA LEU A 25 14.18 -11.01 -6.76
C LEU A 25 13.71 -11.87 -7.95
N THR A 26 12.57 -11.51 -8.55
CA THR A 26 11.94 -12.30 -9.63
C THR A 26 12.31 -11.76 -11.02
N ASP A 27 13.26 -10.81 -11.10
CA ASP A 27 13.60 -10.06 -12.32
C ASP A 27 12.36 -9.43 -13.01
N ASN A 28 11.29 -9.22 -12.23
CA ASN A 28 9.98 -8.78 -12.68
C ASN A 28 9.41 -7.74 -11.72
N LEU A 29 10.03 -6.56 -11.74
CA LEU A 29 9.62 -5.40 -10.96
C LEU A 29 8.14 -5.04 -11.18
N ALA A 30 7.64 -5.17 -12.41
CA ALA A 30 6.25 -4.88 -12.75
C ALA A 30 5.26 -5.75 -11.93
N VAL A 31 5.53 -7.06 -11.86
CA VAL A 31 4.68 -8.01 -11.12
C VAL A 31 4.81 -7.77 -9.62
N GLY A 32 6.04 -7.61 -9.11
CA GLY A 32 6.28 -7.37 -7.70
C GLY A 32 5.62 -6.09 -7.19
N VAL A 33 5.77 -4.98 -7.92
CA VAL A 33 5.16 -3.69 -7.55
C VAL A 33 3.64 -3.74 -7.66
N ALA A 34 3.07 -4.36 -8.70
CA ALA A 34 1.62 -4.51 -8.85
C ALA A 34 1.01 -5.32 -7.69
N LEU A 35 1.64 -6.45 -7.33
CA LEU A 35 1.22 -7.26 -6.17
C LEU A 35 1.39 -6.49 -4.86
N GLY A 36 2.53 -5.82 -4.68
CA GLY A 36 2.82 -5.03 -3.49
C GLY A 36 1.82 -3.89 -3.27
N ILE A 37 1.50 -3.13 -4.31
CA ILE A 37 0.49 -2.06 -4.24
C ILE A 37 -0.89 -2.64 -3.97
N SER A 38 -1.30 -3.72 -4.65
CA SER A 38 -2.59 -4.37 -4.42
C SER A 38 -2.76 -4.86 -2.98
N LEU A 39 -1.75 -5.55 -2.43
CA LEU A 39 -1.71 -6.02 -1.05
C LEU A 39 -1.65 -4.86 -0.05
N GLY A 40 -0.79 -3.88 -0.28
CA GLY A 40 -0.64 -2.71 0.58
C GLY A 40 -1.92 -1.87 0.66
N LEU A 41 -2.59 -1.69 -0.48
CA LEU A 41 -3.91 -1.05 -0.55
C LEU A 41 -4.97 -1.90 0.14
N ALA A 42 -5.03 -3.21 -0.11
CA ALA A 42 -6.03 -4.09 0.52
C ALA A 42 -5.87 -4.11 2.05
N LEU A 43 -4.63 -4.18 2.56
CA LEU A 43 -4.32 -4.16 4.00
C LEU A 43 -4.55 -2.78 4.62
N GLY A 44 -4.14 -1.72 3.92
CA GLY A 44 -4.38 -0.34 4.32
C GLY A 44 -5.87 -0.01 4.35
N MET A 45 -6.64 -0.49 3.37
CA MET A 45 -8.09 -0.29 3.27
C MET A 45 -8.84 -1.16 4.27
N THR A 46 -8.48 -2.42 4.50
CA THR A 46 -9.19 -3.26 5.49
C THR A 46 -8.97 -2.75 6.92
N THR A 47 -7.74 -2.30 7.23
CA THR A 47 -7.39 -1.70 8.52
C THR A 47 -7.92 -0.26 8.65
N GLY A 48 -7.94 0.49 7.55
CA GLY A 48 -8.46 1.86 7.47
C GLY A 48 -9.98 1.96 7.36
N LYS A 49 -10.69 0.90 6.93
CA LYS A 49 -12.16 0.87 6.82
C LYS A 49 -12.85 0.95 8.17
N ARG A 50 -12.11 0.76 9.26
CA ARG A 50 -12.58 1.07 10.61
C ARG A 50 -12.44 2.56 10.99
N ASN A 51 -11.78 3.42 10.19
CA ASN A 51 -11.59 4.83 10.56
C ASN A 51 -11.37 5.90 9.44
N GLY A 52 -11.40 5.61 8.14
CA GLY A 52 -11.14 6.68 7.17
C GLY A 52 -11.11 6.25 5.71
N ARG A 53 -12.23 6.45 5.02
CA ARG A 53 -12.24 6.69 3.58
C ARG A 53 -11.59 8.06 3.36
N ARG A 54 -10.40 8.14 2.75
CA ARG A 54 -9.83 9.29 1.99
C ARG A 54 -8.30 9.27 2.03
N SER A 55 -7.71 9.20 0.83
CA SER A 55 -6.54 9.96 0.34
C SER A 55 -5.72 9.07 -0.58
N GLY A 56 -5.90 9.31 -1.87
CA GLY A 56 -5.27 8.63 -2.98
C GLY A 56 -6.00 9.05 -4.25
N ASP A 57 -5.95 10.36 -4.53
CA ASP A 57 -5.96 11.02 -5.84
C ASP A 57 -6.60 10.21 -6.99
N GLN A 58 -7.82 10.52 -7.42
CA GLN A 58 -8.06 11.43 -8.56
C GLN A 58 -7.06 11.22 -9.70
N GLY A 59 -7.49 10.42 -10.68
CA GLY A 59 -6.90 10.35 -12.01
C GLY A 59 -8.05 10.10 -12.99
N GLU A 60 -8.81 11.17 -13.22
CA GLU A 60 -9.90 11.39 -14.21
C GLU A 60 -11.16 10.50 -14.13
#